data_AF-A0A1X0B1N2-F1
#
_entry.id   AF-A0A1X0B1N2-F1
#
_cell.length_a   1.000
_cell.length_b   1.000
_cell.length_c   1.000
_cell.angle_alpha   90.00
_cell.angle_beta   90.00
_cell.angle_gamma   90.00
#
_symmetry.space_group_name_H-M   'P 1'
#
loop_
_entity.id
_entity.type
_entity.pdbx_description
1 polymer ?
#
loop_
_entity_poly.entity_id
_entity_poly.type
_entity_poly.pdbx_seq_one_letter_code
_entity_poly.pdbx_strand_id
1 'polypeptide(L)'
;MDSVARLKFVRRVDAFTYLFVEEGHPHGYPSYRRMDLDIWCRRLPDFGWVVCDAAGTVSSRPFDDAGQGERPPAGVWVSRKGDRSSEWQPNPQLPQHESVQWCSETPLV
;
A
#
# COMPACT_ATOMS: atom_id res chain seq x y z
N MET A 1 17.36 9.60 19.13
CA MET A 1 16.18 8.81 18.75
C MET A 1 16.03 8.98 17.26
N ASP A 2 16.40 7.97 16.50
CA ASP A 2 16.33 8.05 15.04
C ASP A 2 14.89 8.29 14.63
N SER A 3 14.73 9.36 13.88
CA SER A 3 13.50 9.84 13.33
C SER A 3 13.02 8.84 12.28
N VAL A 4 12.17 7.88 12.67
CA VAL A 4 11.68 6.83 11.76
C VAL A 4 10.64 7.41 10.80
N ALA A 5 10.93 7.40 9.49
CA ALA A 5 10.02 7.91 8.47
C ALA A 5 8.69 7.12 8.45
N ARG A 6 7.59 7.80 8.11
CA ARG A 6 6.24 7.23 8.13
C ARG A 6 5.46 7.55 6.86
N LEU A 7 4.66 6.57 6.44
CA LEU A 7 3.66 6.73 5.38
C LEU A 7 2.26 6.65 5.95
N LYS A 8 1.36 7.45 5.39
CA LYS A 8 -0.06 7.44 5.68
C LYS A 8 -0.83 7.07 4.43
N PHE A 9 -1.67 6.04 4.52
CA PHE A 9 -2.64 5.67 3.49
C PHE A 9 -4.05 5.94 4.00
N VAL A 10 -4.78 6.84 3.37
CA VAL A 10 -6.17 7.17 3.73
C VAL A 10 -7.12 6.54 2.72
N ARG A 11 -7.96 5.62 3.17
CA ARG A 11 -8.99 5.02 2.32
C ARG A 11 -10.11 6.03 2.08
N ARG A 12 -10.45 6.28 0.81
CA ARG A 12 -11.40 7.36 0.45
C ARG A 12 -12.84 7.11 0.87
N VAL A 13 -13.29 5.86 0.91
CA VAL A 13 -14.71 5.53 1.18
C VAL A 13 -15.13 5.83 2.62
N ASP A 14 -14.21 5.77 3.59
CA ASP A 14 -14.51 5.90 5.02
C ASP A 14 -13.46 6.68 5.82
N ALA A 15 -12.49 7.29 5.14
CA ALA A 15 -11.36 8.00 5.74
C ALA A 15 -10.49 7.15 6.70
N PHE A 16 -10.61 5.81 6.67
CA PHE A 16 -9.80 4.95 7.50
C PHE A 16 -8.31 5.11 7.15
N THR A 17 -7.49 5.29 8.17
CA THR A 17 -6.05 5.56 8.01
C THR A 17 -5.23 4.34 8.36
N TYR A 18 -4.35 3.94 7.44
CA TYR A 18 -3.28 2.98 7.69
C TYR A 18 -1.96 3.73 7.88
N LEU A 19 -1.22 3.35 8.93
CA LEU A 19 0.09 3.89 9.22
C LEU A 19 1.15 2.84 8.93
N PHE A 20 2.18 3.25 8.20
CA PHE A 20 3.37 2.44 7.93
C PHE A 20 4.61 3.15 8.47
N VAL A 21 5.56 2.34 8.93
CA VAL A 21 6.81 2.78 9.55
C VAL A 21 7.96 2.18 8.77
N GLU A 22 8.98 2.99 8.45
CA GLU A 22 10.16 2.51 7.75
C GLU A 22 10.86 1.40 8.55
N GLU A 23 11.14 0.30 7.87
CA GLU A 23 11.74 -0.91 8.42
C GLU A 23 12.62 -1.58 7.35
N GLY A 24 13.90 -1.22 7.35
CA GLY A 24 14.92 -1.81 6.48
C GLY A 24 14.95 -1.26 5.05
N HIS A 25 15.98 -1.67 4.31
CA HIS A 25 16.26 -1.22 2.93
C HIS A 25 16.55 -2.39 1.96
N PRO A 26 15.62 -3.35 1.78
CA PRO A 26 15.84 -4.44 0.84
C PRO A 26 16.03 -3.89 -0.58
N HIS A 27 16.99 -4.48 -1.31
CA HIS A 27 17.33 -4.08 -2.68
C HIS A 27 17.74 -2.60 -2.85
N GLY A 28 18.20 -1.95 -1.78
CA GLY A 28 18.67 -0.56 -1.81
C GLY A 28 17.58 0.49 -1.65
N TYR A 29 16.31 0.09 -1.49
CA TYR A 29 15.17 0.99 -1.31
C TYR A 29 14.52 0.79 0.05
N PRO A 30 13.98 1.84 0.68
CA PRO A 30 13.30 1.71 1.96
C PRO A 30 12.10 0.77 1.85
N SER A 31 11.80 0.06 2.92
CA SER A 31 10.54 -0.66 3.08
C SER A 31 9.80 -0.11 4.27
N TYR A 32 8.48 -0.14 4.22
CA TYR A 32 7.64 0.37 5.29
C TYR A 32 6.66 -0.71 5.71
N ARG A 33 6.67 -1.10 6.98
CA ARG A 33 5.73 -2.08 7.52
C ARG A 33 4.52 -1.38 8.12
N ARG A 34 3.33 -1.91 7.87
CA ARG A 34 2.10 -1.43 8.49
C ARG A 34 2.15 -1.73 9.99
N MET A 35 1.63 -0.82 10.80
CA MET A 35 1.74 -0.96 12.26
C MET A 35 0.90 -2.09 12.86
N ASP A 36 -0.19 -2.47 12.19
CA ASP A 36 -1.22 -3.40 12.69
C ASP A 36 -1.13 -4.81 12.10
N LEU A 37 -0.59 -4.96 10.88
CA LEU A 37 -0.48 -6.24 10.15
C LEU A 37 0.86 -6.35 9.42
N ASP A 38 1.22 -7.58 9.05
CA ASP A 38 2.41 -7.89 8.25
C ASP A 38 2.20 -7.56 6.76
N ILE A 39 1.87 -6.30 6.52
CA ILE A 39 1.62 -5.70 5.21
C ILE A 39 2.68 -4.62 5.00
N TRP A 40 3.21 -4.56 3.80
CA TRP A 40 4.40 -3.80 3.47
C TRP A 40 4.12 -2.85 2.32
N CYS A 41 4.61 -1.61 2.42
CA CYS A 41 4.82 -0.73 1.27
C CYS A 41 6.31 -0.82 0.91
N ARG A 42 6.63 -1.40 -0.24
CA ARG A 42 8.02 -1.61 -0.67
C ARG A 42 8.15 -1.60 -2.19
N ARG A 43 9.37 -1.40 -2.68
CA ARG A 43 9.67 -1.47 -4.11
C ARG A 43 10.00 -2.92 -4.50
N LEU A 44 9.28 -3.45 -5.49
CA LEU A 44 9.58 -4.76 -6.11
C LEU A 44 10.19 -4.54 -7.50
N PRO A 45 11.14 -5.40 -7.93
CA PRO A 45 11.85 -5.21 -9.20
C PRO A 45 10.93 -5.05 -10.42
N ASP A 46 9.90 -5.89 -10.53
CA ASP A 46 9.03 -5.93 -11.71
C ASP A 46 7.82 -4.99 -11.63
N PHE A 47 7.51 -4.46 -10.45
CA PHE A 47 6.27 -3.73 -10.20
C PHE A 47 6.47 -2.28 -9.77
N GLY A 48 7.68 -1.89 -9.37
CA GLY A 48 7.89 -0.62 -8.67
C GLY A 48 7.33 -0.66 -7.25
N TRP A 49 6.89 0.49 -6.75
CA TRP A 49 6.28 0.62 -5.42
C TRP A 49 4.91 -0.07 -5.36
N VAL A 50 4.75 -0.93 -4.34
CA VAL A 50 3.52 -1.69 -4.12
C VAL A 50 3.17 -1.77 -2.64
N VAL A 51 1.90 -2.04 -2.35
CA VAL A 51 1.51 -2.63 -1.05
C VAL A 51 1.33 -4.13 -1.23
N CYS A 52 2.04 -4.94 -0.44
CA CYS A 52 1.99 -6.40 -0.51
C CYS A 52 2.01 -7.03 0.88
N ASP A 53 1.70 -8.33 0.95
CA ASP A 53 1.99 -9.12 2.15
C ASP A 53 3.50 -9.43 2.28
N ALA A 54 3.89 -10.12 3.35
CA ALA A 54 5.26 -10.57 3.56
C ALA A 54 5.81 -11.45 2.42
N ALA A 55 4.96 -12.29 1.82
CA ALA A 55 5.31 -13.15 0.68
C ALA A 55 5.50 -12.38 -0.64
N GLY A 56 5.10 -11.12 -0.71
CA GLY A 56 5.20 -10.28 -1.90
C GLY A 56 3.96 -10.29 -2.77
N THR A 57 2.84 -10.86 -2.31
CA THR A 57 1.56 -10.81 -3.03
C THR A 57 1.04 -9.38 -3.07
N VAL A 58 0.98 -8.80 -4.27
CA VAL A 58 0.59 -7.40 -4.47
C VAL A 58 -0.91 -7.21 -4.24
N SER A 59 -1.25 -6.23 -3.42
CA SER A 59 -2.63 -5.82 -3.12
C SER A 59 -2.96 -4.39 -3.56
N SER A 60 -1.96 -3.52 -3.66
CA SER A 60 -2.13 -2.12 -4.10
C SER A 60 -0.97 -1.63 -4.94
N ARG A 61 -1.26 -0.69 -5.85
CA ARG A 61 -0.27 0.03 -6.66
C ARG A 61 -0.66 1.50 -6.81
N PRO A 62 0.30 2.40 -7.05
CA PRO A 62 -0.01 3.77 -7.47
C PRO A 62 -0.84 3.75 -8.77
N PHE A 63 -1.76 4.70 -8.89
CA PHE A 63 -2.67 4.76 -10.04
C PHE A 63 -2.06 5.51 -11.21
N ASP A 64 -1.50 6.70 -10.96
CA ASP A 64 -1.00 7.61 -11.99
C ASP A 64 0.49 7.42 -12.34
N ASP A 65 1.23 6.69 -11.49
CA ASP A 65 2.68 6.47 -11.61
C ASP A 65 2.98 4.96 -11.61
N ALA A 66 3.93 4.52 -12.44
CA ALA A 66 4.46 3.17 -12.41
C ALA A 66 5.27 2.85 -11.13
N GLY A 67 5.52 3.85 -10.28
CA GLY A 67 6.14 3.69 -8.97
C GLY A 67 7.62 3.36 -9.06
N GLN A 68 8.36 3.93 -10.01
CA GLN A 68 9.75 3.56 -10.26
C GLN A 68 10.79 4.41 -9.52
N GLY A 69 10.38 5.51 -8.86
CA GLY A 69 11.29 6.40 -8.13
C GLY A 69 11.88 5.83 -6.84
N GLU A 70 12.74 6.61 -6.21
CA GLU A 70 13.47 6.28 -4.96
C GLU A 70 12.57 6.15 -3.71
N ARG A 71 11.39 6.78 -3.75
CA ARG A 71 10.41 6.82 -2.65
C ARG A 71 9.01 6.46 -3.17
N PRO A 72 8.12 5.94 -2.32
CA PRO A 72 6.74 5.68 -2.70
C PRO A 72 6.07 6.96 -3.19
N PRO A 73 5.40 6.96 -4.35
CA PRO A 73 4.74 8.17 -4.83
C PRO A 73 3.58 8.56 -3.90
N ALA A 74 3.54 9.85 -3.57
CA ALA A 74 2.34 10.45 -2.99
C ALA A 74 1.21 10.47 -4.02
N GLY A 75 -0.04 10.46 -3.56
CA GLY A 75 -1.21 10.54 -4.43
C GLY A 75 -2.08 9.29 -4.40
N VAL A 76 -2.75 9.02 -5.53
CA VAL A 76 -3.78 7.99 -5.63
C VAL A 76 -3.16 6.60 -5.77
N TRP A 77 -3.61 5.68 -4.92
CA TRP A 77 -3.31 4.26 -4.99
C TRP A 77 -4.60 3.48 -5.13
N VAL A 78 -4.56 2.44 -5.96
CA VAL A 78 -5.67 1.53 -6.20
C VAL A 78 -5.35 0.17 -5.61
N SER A 79 -6.25 -0.31 -4.75
CA SER A 79 -6.10 -1.58 -4.06
C SER A 79 -7.14 -2.57 -4.54
N ARG A 80 -6.67 -3.75 -4.92
CA ARG A 80 -7.51 -4.91 -5.14
C ARG A 80 -8.03 -5.36 -3.78
N LYS A 81 -9.35 -5.35 -3.59
CA LYS A 81 -9.93 -6.02 -2.43
C LYS A 81 -9.84 -7.52 -2.70
N GLY A 82 -8.86 -8.17 -2.07
CA GLY A 82 -8.75 -9.63 -2.08
C GLY A 82 -10.03 -10.27 -1.55
N ASP A 83 -10.30 -11.49 -2.01
CA ASP A 83 -11.51 -12.26 -1.71
C ASP A 83 -11.83 -12.21 -0.21
N ARG A 84 -12.90 -11.49 0.15
CA ARG A 84 -13.49 -11.66 1.47
C ARG A 84 -14.05 -13.07 1.49
N SER A 85 -13.39 -13.98 2.21
CA SER A 85 -13.98 -15.25 2.60
C SER A 85 -15.20 -14.95 3.49
N SER A 86 -16.37 -14.93 2.86
CA SER A 86 -17.69 -15.03 3.48
C SER A 86 -18.59 -15.52 2.36
N GLU A 87 -18.74 -16.84 2.23
CA GLU A 87 -19.71 -17.54 1.40
C GLU A 87 -19.96 -16.95 -0.01
N TRP A 88 -19.29 -17.54 -1.00
CA TRP A 88 -19.33 -17.14 -2.40
C TRP A 88 -20.73 -17.35 -3.01
N GLN A 89 -21.37 -16.27 -3.49
CA GLN A 89 -22.41 -16.32 -4.51
C GLN A 89 -22.01 -15.39 -5.67
N PRO A 90 -21.99 -15.84 -6.93
CA PRO A 90 -21.59 -15.01 -8.05
C PRO A 90 -22.74 -14.08 -8.42
N ASN A 91 -22.57 -12.77 -8.23
CA ASN A 91 -23.39 -11.78 -8.91
C ASN A 91 -22.60 -11.16 -10.07
N PRO A 92 -22.93 -11.46 -11.34
CA PRO A 92 -22.19 -10.97 -12.51
C PRO A 92 -22.34 -9.47 -12.80
N GLN A 93 -23.05 -8.70 -11.94
CA GLN A 93 -23.39 -7.30 -12.19
C GLN A 93 -22.66 -6.28 -11.27
N LEU A 94 -21.78 -6.71 -10.36
CA LEU A 94 -21.04 -5.80 -9.49
C LEU A 94 -19.61 -5.57 -10.00
N PRO A 95 -19.14 -4.31 -10.14
CA PRO A 95 -17.75 -4.04 -10.47
C PRO A 95 -16.84 -4.61 -9.37
N GLN A 96 -15.77 -5.28 -9.81
CA GLN A 96 -14.78 -5.91 -8.94
C GLN A 96 -14.30 -4.89 -7.91
N HIS A 97 -14.34 -5.28 -6.64
CA HIS A 97 -14.17 -4.37 -5.51
C HIS A 97 -12.75 -3.77 -5.47
N GLU A 98 -12.57 -2.61 -6.07
CA GLU A 98 -11.37 -1.80 -5.91
C GLU A 98 -11.60 -0.76 -4.82
N SER A 99 -10.57 -0.49 -4.02
CA SER A 99 -10.60 0.61 -3.04
C SER A 99 -9.52 1.62 -3.38
N VAL A 100 -9.90 2.89 -3.40
CA VAL A 100 -8.99 4.00 -3.66
C VAL A 100 -8.46 4.54 -2.35
N GLN A 101 -7.14 4.68 -2.29
CA GLN A 101 -6.42 5.18 -1.12
C GLN A 101 -5.53 6.36 -1.53
N TRP A 102 -5.28 7.27 -0.59
CA TRP A 102 -4.35 8.37 -0.78
C TRP A 102 -3.09 8.12 0.06
N CYS A 103 -1.94 8.00 -0.60
CA CYS A 103 -0.64 7.92 0.04
C CYS A 103 -0.06 9.32 0.25
N SER A 104 0.49 9.56 1.43
CA SER A 104 1.33 10.73 1.72
C SER A 104 2.45 10.36 2.68
N GLU A 105 3.67 10.82 2.40
CA GLU A 105 4.74 10.82 3.40
C GLU A 105 4.40 11.84 4.49
N THR A 106 4.61 11.47 5.76
CA THR A 106 4.49 12.43 6.87
C THR A 106 5.90 12.75 7.35
N PRO A 107 6.44 13.96 7.10
CA PRO A 107 7.70 14.37 7.69
C PRO A 107 7.55 14.44 9.21
N LEU A 108 8.61 14.09 9.92
CA LEU A 108 8.65 14.19 11.38
C LEU A 108 8.71 15.68 11.74
N VAL A 109 7.69 16.14 12.46
CA VAL A 109 7.72 17.44 13.16
C VAL A 109 8.39 17.25 14.51
#